data_AF-A0A354QA84-F1
#
_entry.id   AF-A0A354QA84-F1
#
_cell.length_a   1.000
_cell.length_b   1.000
_cell.length_c   1.000
_cell.angle_alpha   90.00
_cell.angle_beta   90.00
_cell.angle_gamma   90.00
#
_symmetry.space_group_name_H-M   'P 1'
#
loop_
_entity.id
_entity.type
_entity.pdbx_description
1 polymer ?
#
loop_
_entity_poly.entity_id
_entity_poly.type
_entity_poly.pdbx_seq_one_letter_code
_entity_poly.pdbx_strand_id
1 'polypeptide(L)'
;PIALMKLARTLEAGGIRGQVIIIPALNFPAVLTGSRLSPIDGVNMNRAFPGRRDGSVSLMIAHFVHHKILPLADVVLDIHSGGKTMMFSPFACYHRIPDAEVMERAKQAMLAFGAPISLELVELD
;
A
#
# COMPACT_ATOMS: atom_id res chain seq x y z
N PRO A 1 8.63 -1.22 -4.99
CA PRO A 1 9.82 -0.32 -5.02
C PRO A 1 10.09 0.38 -6.37
N ILE A 2 10.16 -0.33 -7.51
CA ILE A 2 10.68 0.25 -8.78
C ILE A 2 9.89 1.49 -9.24
N ALA A 3 8.56 1.38 -9.42
CA ALA A 3 7.73 2.48 -9.90
C ALA A 3 7.78 3.70 -8.97
N LEU A 4 7.67 3.47 -7.65
CA LEU A 4 7.72 4.54 -6.65
C LEU A 4 9.08 5.23 -6.56
N MET A 5 10.19 4.49 -6.71
CA MET A 5 11.52 5.10 -6.77
C MET A 5 11.73 5.91 -8.04
N LYS A 6 11.21 5.46 -9.19
CA LYS A 6 11.22 6.25 -10.42
C LYS A 6 10.46 7.55 -10.22
N LEU A 7 9.23 7.47 -9.70
CA LEU A 7 8.42 8.65 -9.41
C LEU A 7 9.12 9.60 -8.44
N ALA A 8 9.65 9.10 -7.32
CA ALA A 8 10.37 9.93 -6.33
C ALA A 8 11.59 10.66 -6.91
N ARG A 9 12.21 10.12 -7.96
CA ARG A 9 13.36 10.74 -8.63
C ARG A 9 12.98 11.76 -9.70
N THR A 10 11.79 11.62 -10.29
CA THR A 10 11.35 12.45 -11.43
C THR A 10 10.28 13.46 -11.07
N LEU A 11 9.63 13.31 -9.91
CA LEU A 11 8.55 14.19 -9.48
C LEU A 11 9.13 15.53 -9.02
N GLU A 12 8.73 16.60 -9.70
CA GLU A 12 9.13 17.96 -9.36
C GLU A 12 8.04 18.64 -8.52
N ALA A 13 8.44 19.23 -7.39
CA ALA A 13 7.50 19.88 -6.47
C ALA A 13 6.66 20.99 -7.12
N GLY A 14 7.24 21.72 -8.09
CA GLY A 14 6.53 22.78 -8.83
C GLY A 14 5.34 22.28 -9.66
N GLY A 15 5.31 20.98 -9.99
CA GLY A 15 4.19 20.35 -10.71
C GLY A 15 3.07 19.83 -9.80
N ILE A 16 3.22 19.93 -8.47
CA ILE A 16 2.27 19.37 -7.51
C ILE A 16 1.38 20.48 -6.95
N ARG A 17 0.06 20.26 -6.98
CA ARG A 17 -0.90 21.02 -6.18
C ARG A 17 -1.46 20.09 -5.11
N GLY A 18 -0.95 20.22 -3.89
CA GLY A 18 -1.27 19.33 -2.77
C GLY A 18 -0.04 18.61 -2.23
N GLN A 19 -0.19 17.35 -1.85
CA GLN A 19 0.87 16.57 -1.22
C GLN A 19 0.96 15.17 -1.83
N VAL A 20 2.20 14.67 -1.96
CA VAL A 20 2.48 13.28 -2.32
C VAL A 20 3.47 12.71 -1.31
N ILE A 21 3.06 11.68 -0.56
CA ILE A 21 3.93 10.92 0.34
C ILE A 21 4.31 9.62 -0.36
N ILE A 22 5.61 9.39 -0.56
CA ILE A 22 6.11 8.21 -1.27
C ILE A 22 6.92 7.34 -0.31
N ILE A 23 6.49 6.10 -0.11
CA ILE A 23 7.20 5.09 0.69
C ILE A 23 7.51 3.88 -0.21
N PRO A 24 8.67 3.86 -0.90
CA PRO A 24 8.95 2.81 -1.89
C PRO A 24 9.13 1.39 -1.33
N ALA A 25 9.44 1.30 -0.03
CA ALA A 25 9.71 0.06 0.69
C ALA A 25 9.27 0.19 2.16
N LEU A 26 7.99 -0.07 2.43
CA LEU A 26 7.43 0.03 3.79
C LEU A 26 8.07 -0.97 4.76
N ASN A 27 8.17 -2.24 4.36
CA ASN A 27 8.92 -3.26 5.08
C ASN A 27 10.34 -3.37 4.51
N PHE A 28 11.16 -2.35 4.73
CA PHE A 28 12.52 -2.28 4.17
C PHE A 28 13.40 -3.50 4.51
N PRO A 29 13.41 -4.04 5.74
CA PRO A 29 14.15 -5.26 6.05
C PRO A 29 13.75 -6.45 5.16
N ALA A 30 12.45 -6.66 4.93
CA ALA A 30 11.97 -7.74 4.05
C ALA A 30 12.34 -7.51 2.58
N VAL A 31 12.37 -6.25 2.12
CA VAL A 31 12.81 -5.90 0.76
C VAL A 31 14.28 -6.26 0.56
N LEU A 32 15.16 -5.95 1.52
CA LEU A 32 16.59 -6.26 1.42
C LEU A 32 16.88 -7.76 1.30
N THR A 33 16.07 -8.60 1.96
CA THR A 33 16.20 -10.06 1.92
C THR A 33 15.33 -10.72 0.85
N GLY A 34 14.57 -9.94 0.08
CA GLY A 34 13.61 -10.46 -0.90
C GLY A 34 12.61 -11.45 -0.27
N SER A 35 12.16 -11.20 0.96
CA SER A 35 11.23 -12.05 1.70
C SER A 35 9.85 -11.39 1.84
N ARG A 36 8.82 -12.22 2.08
CA ARG A 36 7.47 -11.72 2.42
C ARG A 36 7.39 -11.26 3.87
N LEU A 37 8.00 -12.05 4.76
CA LEU A 37 8.05 -11.78 6.20
C LEU A 37 9.28 -10.94 6.52
N SER A 38 9.17 -10.08 7.53
CA SER A 38 10.32 -9.36 8.07
C SER A 38 11.34 -10.37 8.63
N PRO A 39 12.63 -10.29 8.25
CA PRO A 39 13.66 -11.16 8.80
C PRO A 39 14.00 -10.85 10.26
N ILE A 40 13.55 -9.70 10.80
CA ILE A 40 13.85 -9.28 12.16
C ILE A 40 12.90 -9.92 13.17
N ASP A 41 11.61 -10.00 12.83
CA ASP A 41 10.55 -10.40 13.75
C ASP A 41 9.57 -11.42 13.17
N GLY A 42 9.77 -11.87 11.93
CA GLY A 42 8.92 -12.86 11.26
C GLY A 42 7.52 -12.36 10.87
N VAL A 43 7.22 -11.08 11.12
CA VAL A 43 5.87 -10.53 10.93
C VAL A 43 5.59 -10.29 9.44
N ASN A 44 4.37 -10.65 9.02
CA ASN A 44 3.80 -10.21 7.75
C ASN A 44 3.28 -8.77 7.92
N MET A 45 3.92 -7.80 7.25
CA MET A 45 3.55 -6.38 7.37
C MET A 45 2.07 -6.11 7.04
N ASN A 46 1.49 -6.82 6.07
CA ASN A 46 0.08 -6.64 5.70
C ASN A 46 -0.92 -7.21 6.72
N ARG A 47 -0.42 -7.86 7.78
CA ARG A 47 -1.20 -8.34 8.94
C ARG A 47 -0.81 -7.62 10.24
N ALA A 48 0.07 -6.62 10.15
CA ALA A 48 0.58 -5.91 11.31
C ALA A 48 -0.28 -4.70 11.71
N PHE A 49 -1.13 -4.18 10.79
CA PHE A 49 -1.97 -3.01 11.05
C PHE A 49 -3.12 -3.32 12.03
N PRO A 50 -3.50 -2.37 12.91
CA PRO A 50 -3.01 -0.99 13.02
C PRO A 50 -1.67 -0.84 13.76
N GLY A 51 -1.05 -1.94 14.18
CA GLY A 51 0.26 -1.97 14.83
C GLY A 51 0.22 -1.64 16.32
N ARG A 52 1.42 -1.66 16.94
CA ARG A 52 1.63 -1.30 18.34
C ARG A 52 2.92 -0.50 18.50
N ARG A 53 2.86 0.64 19.19
CA ARG A 53 4.02 1.51 19.44
C ARG A 53 5.14 0.85 20.24
N ASP A 54 4.78 -0.14 21.05
CA ASP A 54 5.65 -0.90 21.95
C ASP A 54 5.82 -2.36 21.48
N GLY A 55 5.45 -2.66 20.22
CA GLY A 55 5.57 -3.98 19.64
C GLY A 55 6.95 -4.24 19.01
N SER A 56 7.05 -5.35 18.27
CA SER A 56 8.21 -5.63 17.41
C SER A 56 8.35 -4.58 16.29
N VAL A 57 9.50 -4.58 15.60
CA VAL A 57 9.83 -3.58 14.57
C VAL A 57 8.71 -3.41 13.53
N SER A 58 8.14 -4.50 13.02
CA SER A 58 7.04 -4.43 12.04
C SER A 58 5.76 -3.82 12.64
N LEU A 59 5.45 -4.12 13.90
CA LEU A 59 4.29 -3.55 14.61
C LEU A 59 4.49 -2.06 14.89
N MET A 60 5.71 -1.62 15.20
CA MET A 60 6.05 -0.21 15.36
C MET A 60 5.93 0.57 14.05
N ILE A 61 6.40 -0.01 12.94
CA ILE A 61 6.25 0.58 11.60
C ILE A 61 4.76 0.72 11.24
N ALA A 62 3.97 -0.34 11.40
CA ALA A 62 2.53 -0.31 11.12
C ALA A 62 1.82 0.73 12.00
N HIS A 63 2.18 0.82 13.28
CA HIS A 63 1.65 1.83 14.21
C HIS A 63 1.98 3.25 13.75
N PHE A 64 3.24 3.50 13.39
CA PHE A 64 3.66 4.82 12.90
C PHE A 64 2.90 5.20 11.63
N VAL A 65 2.81 4.29 10.65
CA VAL A 65 2.08 4.55 9.40
C VAL A 65 0.61 4.83 9.68
N HIS A 66 -0.05 3.99 10.49
CA HIS A 66 -1.46 4.15 10.82
C HIS A 66 -1.77 5.48 11.51
N HIS A 67 -0.96 5.89 12.49
CA HIS A 67 -1.27 7.05 13.33
C HIS A 67 -0.65 8.37 12.86
N LYS A 68 0.40 8.32 12.00
CA LYS A 68 1.16 9.51 11.58
C LYS A 68 1.14 9.76 10.09
N ILE A 69 1.00 8.72 9.26
CA ILE A 69 1.03 8.87 7.80
C ILE A 69 -0.36 8.81 7.20
N LEU A 70 -1.15 7.79 7.51
CA LEU A 70 -2.51 7.65 6.97
C LEU A 70 -3.41 8.86 7.22
N PRO A 71 -3.39 9.54 8.38
CA PRO A 71 -4.23 10.73 8.61
C PRO A 71 -3.88 11.93 7.72
N LEU A 72 -2.74 11.90 7.02
CA LEU A 72 -2.32 12.96 6.09
C LEU A 72 -2.78 12.69 4.65
N ALA A 73 -3.36 11.52 4.37
CA ALA A 73 -3.67 11.08 3.02
C ALA A 73 -5.19 11.05 2.78
N ASP A 74 -5.63 11.68 1.69
CA ASP A 74 -7.02 11.56 1.21
C ASP A 74 -7.25 10.25 0.43
N VAL A 75 -6.19 9.69 -0.15
CA VAL A 75 -6.17 8.47 -0.95
C VAL A 75 -4.86 7.72 -0.70
N VAL A 76 -4.92 6.39 -0.65
CA VAL A 76 -3.76 5.51 -0.53
C VAL A 76 -3.69 4.57 -1.73
N LEU A 77 -2.52 4.51 -2.35
CA LEU A 77 -2.18 3.51 -3.37
C LEU A 77 -1.11 2.58 -2.79
N ASP A 78 -1.46 1.31 -2.61
CA ASP A 78 -0.53 0.28 -2.15
C ASP A 78 -0.29 -0.75 -3.27
N ILE A 79 0.99 -0.95 -3.63
CA ILE A 79 1.38 -1.72 -4.83
C ILE A 79 1.92 -3.08 -4.41
N HIS A 80 1.18 -4.13 -4.76
CA HIS A 80 1.51 -5.52 -4.46
C HIS A 80 1.85 -6.34 -5.71
N SER A 81 2.46 -7.50 -5.49
CA SER A 81 2.62 -8.56 -6.48
C SER A 81 2.47 -9.92 -5.82
N GLY A 82 2.42 -11.00 -6.63
CA GLY A 82 2.34 -12.37 -6.11
C GLY A 82 3.60 -12.87 -5.38
N GLY A 83 4.66 -12.06 -5.34
CA GLY A 83 5.93 -12.42 -4.70
C GLY A 83 6.58 -13.62 -5.37
N LYS A 84 7.20 -14.50 -4.56
CA LYS A 84 7.89 -15.72 -5.05
C LYS A 84 6.93 -16.89 -5.32
N THR A 85 5.66 -16.79 -4.92
CA THR A 85 4.76 -17.95 -4.79
C THR A 85 3.61 -17.95 -5.79
N MET A 86 3.24 -16.79 -6.33
CA MET A 86 2.05 -16.66 -7.18
C MET A 86 2.33 -15.73 -8.36
N MET A 87 1.60 -15.95 -9.45
CA MET A 87 1.54 -15.06 -10.61
C MET A 87 0.10 -14.60 -10.79
N PHE A 88 -0.08 -13.30 -10.99
CA PHE A 88 -1.37 -12.68 -11.25
C PHE A 88 -1.29 -11.92 -12.58
N SER A 89 -2.39 -11.90 -13.32
CA SER A 89 -2.55 -10.88 -14.37
C SER A 89 -2.52 -9.49 -13.74
N PRO A 90 -1.96 -8.44 -14.37
CA PRO A 90 -1.98 -7.11 -13.81
C PRO A 90 -3.42 -6.60 -13.61
N PHE A 91 -3.76 -6.25 -12.38
CA PHE A 91 -5.06 -5.68 -12.04
C PHE A 91 -4.92 -4.55 -11.01
N ALA A 92 -5.94 -3.67 -10.98
CA ALA A 92 -6.19 -2.76 -9.88
C ALA A 92 -7.48 -3.21 -9.16
N CYS A 93 -7.56 -2.97 -7.86
CA CYS A 93 -8.70 -3.38 -7.07
C CYS A 93 -9.00 -2.44 -5.91
N TYR A 94 -10.23 -2.51 -5.41
CA TYR A 94 -10.65 -1.96 -4.14
C TYR A 94 -11.56 -2.99 -3.42
N HIS A 95 -11.71 -2.84 -2.11
CA HIS A 95 -12.57 -3.71 -1.30
C HIS A 95 -13.98 -3.16 -1.21
N ARG A 96 -14.97 -4.05 -1.30
CA ARG A 96 -16.36 -3.71 -1.06
C ARG A 96 -16.57 -3.37 0.41
N ILE A 97 -17.14 -2.19 0.66
CA ILE A 97 -17.56 -1.74 1.98
C ILE A 97 -19.00 -1.18 1.93
N PRO A 98 -19.69 -1.03 3.07
CA PRO A 98 -21.08 -0.55 3.09
C PRO A 98 -21.27 0.90 2.63
N ASP A 99 -20.23 1.72 2.65
CA ASP A 99 -20.29 3.14 2.33
C ASP A 99 -20.29 3.38 0.81
N ALA A 100 -21.45 3.77 0.26
CA ALA A 100 -21.62 3.97 -1.17
C ALA A 100 -20.79 5.13 -1.75
N GLU A 101 -20.54 6.19 -0.97
CA GLU A 101 -19.76 7.34 -1.44
C GLU A 101 -18.28 6.95 -1.55
N VAL A 102 -17.75 6.27 -0.53
CA VAL A 102 -16.38 5.76 -0.54
C VAL A 102 -16.20 4.71 -1.64
N MET A 103 -17.20 3.85 -1.87
CA MET A 103 -17.20 2.86 -2.95
C MET A 103 -17.07 3.51 -4.33
N GLU A 104 -17.85 4.56 -4.61
CA GLU A 104 -17.77 5.25 -5.90
C GLU A 104 -16.41 5.94 -6.07
N ARG A 105 -15.89 6.59 -5.02
CA ARG A 105 -14.55 7.21 -5.06
C ARG A 105 -13.44 6.18 -5.29
N ALA A 106 -13.51 5.03 -4.62
CA ALA A 106 -12.53 3.95 -4.78
C ALA A 106 -12.58 3.35 -6.19
N LYS A 107 -13.78 3.14 -6.73
CA LYS A 107 -13.99 2.69 -8.11
C LYS A 107 -13.40 3.67 -9.12
N GLN A 108 -13.67 4.97 -8.98
CA GLN A 108 -13.10 5.99 -9.87
C GLN A 108 -11.57 6.03 -9.79
N ALA A 109 -10.99 5.92 -8.59
CA ALA A 109 -9.54 5.84 -8.41
C ALA A 109 -8.93 4.59 -9.08
N MET A 110 -9.57 3.43 -8.95
CA MET A 110 -9.15 2.19 -9.61
C MET A 110 -9.22 2.31 -11.14
N LEU A 111 -10.31 2.88 -11.69
CA LEU A 111 -10.45 3.10 -13.13
C LEU A 111 -9.38 4.08 -13.64
N ALA A 112 -9.10 5.15 -12.90
CA ALA A 112 -8.06 6.12 -13.23
C ALA A 112 -6.64 5.53 -13.16
N PHE A 113 -6.39 4.53 -12.31
CA PHE A 113 -5.12 3.80 -12.29
C PHE A 113 -4.85 3.08 -13.62
N GLY A 114 -5.91 2.67 -14.34
CA GLY A 114 -5.79 2.21 -15.73
C GLY A 114 -5.11 0.86 -15.90
N ALA A 115 -5.24 -0.04 -14.91
CA ALA A 115 -4.79 -1.43 -15.08
C ALA A 115 -5.66 -2.17 -16.11
N PRO A 116 -5.13 -3.19 -16.82
CA PRO A 116 -5.88 -3.97 -17.81
C PRO A 116 -7.12 -4.67 -17.25
N ILE A 117 -7.10 -4.99 -15.96
CA ILE A 117 -8.19 -5.63 -15.24
C ILE A 117 -8.51 -4.77 -14.00
N SER A 118 -9.80 -4.61 -13.74
CA SER A 118 -10.34 -3.89 -12.60
C SER A 118 -11.23 -4.83 -11.79
N LEU A 119 -11.01 -4.94 -10.49
CA LEU A 119 -11.72 -5.87 -9.60
C LEU A 119 -12.30 -5.16 -8.38
N GLU A 120 -13.61 -5.36 -8.14
CA GLU A 120 -14.19 -5.14 -6.82
C GLU A 120 -14.01 -6.44 -6.01
N LEU A 121 -13.27 -6.36 -4.90
CA LEU A 121 -13.04 -7.50 -4.02
C LEU A 121 -14.13 -7.55 -2.95
N VAL A 122 -14.84 -8.67 -2.89
CA VAL A 122 -15.74 -9.00 -1.78
C VAL A 122 -14.97 -9.93 -0.85
N GLU A 123 -14.69 -9.47 0.38
CA GLU A 123 -14.16 -10.38 1.40
C GLU A 123 -15.27 -11.36 1.80
N LEU A 124 -14.93 -12.65 1.76
CA LEU A 124 -15.76 -13.70 2.32
C LEU A 124 -15.33 -13.82 3.78
N ASP A 125 -16.21 -13.42 4.70
CA ASP A 125 -16.01 -13.62 6.14
C ASP A 125 -15.71 -15.09 6.49
#